data_AF-A0AAW2VKR5-F1
#
_entry.id   AF-A0AAW2VKR5-F1
#
_cell.length_a   1.000
_cell.length_b   1.000
_cell.length_c   1.000
_cell.angle_alpha   90.00
_cell.angle_beta   90.00
_cell.angle_gamma   90.00
#
_symmetry.space_group_name_H-M   'P 1'
#
loop_
_entity.id
_entity.type
_entity.pdbx_description
1 polymer ?
#
loop_
_entity_poly.entity_id
_entity_poly.type
_entity_poly.pdbx_seq_one_letter_code
_entity_poly.pdbx_strand_id
1 'polypeptide(L)'
;MDEKGEGKKKVMVAIDESECSHYALKWFLQNLGDTIETSNLLIFTARPVVDLGYLYASSYVVAPIELVRSVQENLASSDDEQEEGESSPTTSSL
;
A
#
# COMPACT_ATOMS: atom_id res chain seq x y z
N MET A 1 7.56 -33.31 -31.24
CA MET A 1 7.87 -31.88 -31.03
C MET A 1 6.79 -31.39 -30.10
N ASP A 2 7.06 -31.42 -28.80
CA ASP A 2 6.11 -31.01 -27.77
C ASP A 2 6.16 -29.49 -27.64
N GLU A 3 5.17 -28.81 -28.22
CA GLU A 3 4.84 -27.43 -27.84
C GLU A 3 4.37 -27.46 -26.39
N LYS A 4 5.32 -27.20 -25.47
CA LYS A 4 5.02 -26.94 -24.07
C LYS A 4 4.33 -25.59 -24.03
N GLY A 5 3.00 -25.61 -24.02
CA GLY A 5 2.15 -24.42 -23.96
C GLY A 5 2.74 -23.41 -22.98
N GLU A 6 3.13 -22.26 -23.52
CA GLU A 6 3.79 -21.19 -22.80
C GLU A 6 2.76 -20.59 -21.82
N GLY A 7 2.65 -21.21 -20.65
CA GLY A 7 1.73 -20.78 -19.61
C GLY A 7 2.03 -19.33 -19.26
N LYS A 8 1.00 -18.48 -19.29
CA LYS A 8 1.11 -17.06 -18.94
C LYS A 8 1.90 -16.92 -17.65
N LYS A 9 3.01 -16.17 -17.71
CA LYS A 9 3.84 -15.88 -16.54
C LYS A 9 2.97 -15.15 -15.51
N LYS A 10 3.16 -15.39 -14.23
CA LYS A 10 2.50 -14.62 -13.16
C LYS A 10 3.58 -13.99 -12.32
N VAL A 11 3.47 -12.69 -12.06
CA VAL A 11 4.48 -11.94 -11.33
C VAL A 11 3.84 -11.30 -10.11
N MET A 12 4.51 -11.45 -8.97
CA MET A 12 4.11 -10.89 -7.70
C MET A 12 5.27 -10.07 -7.15
N VAL A 13 4.98 -8.84 -6.74
CA VAL A 13 5.98 -7.93 -6.16
C VAL A 13 5.47 -7.51 -4.78
N ALA A 14 6.27 -7.79 -3.75
CA ALA A 14 6.02 -7.30 -2.40
C ALA A 14 6.91 -6.06 -2.15
N ILE A 15 6.28 -4.98 -1.72
CA ILE A 15 6.92 -3.69 -1.41
C ILE A 15 6.55 -3.29 0.02
N ASP A 16 7.44 -2.57 0.69
CA ASP A 16 7.17 -1.88 1.94
C ASP A 16 7.46 -0.37 1.76
N GLU A 17 7.45 0.40 2.85
CA GLU A 17 7.75 1.83 2.85
C GLU A 17 9.26 2.15 2.77
N SER A 18 10.11 1.14 2.53
CA SER A 18 11.54 1.36 2.44
C SER A 18 11.93 1.96 1.08
N GLU A 19 13.01 2.76 1.10
CA GLU A 19 13.67 3.24 -0.12
C GLU A 19 14.12 2.09 -1.03
N CYS A 20 14.50 0.95 -0.45
CA CYS A 20 14.87 -0.23 -1.21
C CYS A 20 13.71 -0.76 -2.05
N SER A 21 12.51 -0.85 -1.48
CA SER A 21 11.30 -1.23 -2.21
C SER A 21 10.94 -0.22 -3.30
N HIS A 22 11.15 1.07 -3.07
CA HIS A 22 10.96 2.10 -4.10
C HIS A 22 11.87 1.87 -5.32
N TYR A 23 13.19 1.71 -5.10
CA TYR A 23 14.13 1.47 -6.19
C TYR A 23 13.88 0.14 -6.90
N ALA A 24 13.56 -0.92 -6.15
CA ALA A 24 13.27 -2.23 -6.70
C ALA A 24 12.02 -2.19 -7.60
N LEU A 25 10.95 -1.52 -7.17
CA LEU A 25 9.74 -1.37 -7.97
C LEU A 25 9.98 -0.53 -9.23
N LYS A 26 10.72 0.58 -9.10
CA LYS A 26 11.09 1.40 -10.27
C LYS A 26 11.88 0.60 -11.30
N TRP A 27 12.88 -0.16 -10.84
CA TRP A 27 13.65 -1.04 -11.73
C TRP A 27 12.75 -2.11 -12.36
N PHE A 28 11.89 -2.74 -11.58
CA PHE A 28 10.96 -3.77 -12.05
C PHE A 28 10.08 -3.26 -13.21
N LEU A 29 9.44 -2.10 -13.03
CA LEU A 29 8.58 -1.49 -14.04
C LEU A 29 9.35 -1.11 -15.32
N GLN A 30 10.61 -0.69 -15.19
CA GLN A 30 11.45 -0.32 -16.33
C GLN A 30 11.97 -1.52 -17.13
N ASN A 31 12.16 -2.67 -16.48
CA ASN A 31 12.88 -3.79 -17.08
C ASN A 31 11.99 -4.99 -17.40
N LEU A 32 10.79 -5.08 -16.81
CA LEU A 32 9.87 -6.20 -16.99
C LEU A 32 8.58 -5.81 -17.75
N GLY A 33 8.58 -4.71 -18.49
CA GLY A 33 7.44 -4.22 -19.29
C GLY A 33 6.78 -5.32 -20.12
N ASP A 34 7.54 -6.03 -20.96
CA ASP A 34 7.03 -7.13 -21.80
C ASP A 34 6.37 -8.26 -20.98
N THR A 35 6.87 -8.50 -19.77
CA THR A 35 6.27 -9.49 -18.87
C THR A 35 4.97 -8.95 -18.28
N ILE A 36 4.91 -7.68 -17.91
CA ILE A 36 3.71 -7.02 -17.38
C ILE A 36 2.61 -6.96 -18.44
N GLU A 37 2.93 -6.68 -19.71
CA GLU A 37 1.95 -6.64 -20.80
C GLU A 37 1.30 -8.01 -21.06
N THR A 38 2.05 -9.08 -20.82
CA THR A 38 1.62 -10.46 -21.12
C THR A 38 1.10 -11.21 -19.89
N SER A 39 1.16 -10.60 -18.70
CA SER A 39 0.81 -11.22 -17.41
C SER A 39 -0.03 -10.34 -16.50
N ASN A 40 -0.61 -10.96 -15.47
CA ASN A 40 -1.23 -10.22 -14.37
C ASN A 40 -0.16 -9.87 -13.34
N LEU A 41 0.01 -8.57 -13.08
CA LEU A 41 0.85 -8.05 -12.01
C LEU A 41 0.03 -7.88 -10.73
N LEU A 42 0.51 -8.44 -9.63
CA LEU A 42 -0.05 -8.24 -8.30
C LEU A 42 0.99 -7.58 -7.40
N ILE A 43 0.63 -6.43 -6.82
CA ILE A 43 1.48 -5.65 -5.91
C ILE A 43 0.93 -5.83 -4.50
N PHE A 44 1.79 -6.26 -3.59
CA PHE A 44 1.50 -6.33 -2.15
C PHE A 44 2.29 -5.28 -1.40
N THR A 45 1.61 -4.50 -0.58
CA THR A 45 2.22 -3.55 0.35
C THR A 45 2.27 -4.16 1.75
N ALA A 46 3.46 -4.32 2.30
CA ALA A 46 3.62 -4.72 3.70
C ALA A 46 3.49 -3.48 4.58
N ARG A 47 2.35 -3.34 5.26
CA ARG A 47 2.19 -2.35 6.33
C ARG A 47 2.56 -2.97 7.68
N PRO A 48 3.39 -2.29 8.50
CA PRO A 48 3.69 -2.78 9.83
C PRO A 48 2.41 -2.88 10.65
N VAL A 49 2.24 -4.02 11.35
CA VAL A 49 1.17 -4.15 12.33
C VAL A 49 1.48 -3.20 13.47
N VAL A 50 0.56 -2.29 13.77
CA VAL A 50 0.73 -1.31 14.84
C VAL A 50 0.86 -2.06 16.16
N ASP A 51 2.03 -2.00 16.80
CA ASP A 51 2.22 -2.52 18.15
C ASP A 51 1.58 -1.57 19.16
N LEU A 52 0.37 -1.91 19.62
CA LEU A 52 -0.36 -1.15 20.63
C LEU A 52 0.03 -1.54 22.07
N GLY A 53 1.10 -2.33 22.25
CA GLY A 53 1.62 -2.68 23.58
C GLY A 53 1.95 -1.47 24.45
N TYR A 54 2.35 -0.35 23.84
CA TYR A 54 2.60 0.91 24.55
C TYR A 54 1.33 1.52 25.16
N LEU A 55 0.14 1.34 24.56
CA LEU A 55 -1.12 1.83 25.15
C LEU A 55 -1.43 1.09 26.45
N TYR A 56 -1.12 -0.20 26.48
CA TYR A 56 -1.27 -1.01 27.68
C TYR A 56 -0.22 -0.65 28.75
N ALA A 57 1.02 -0.35 28.37
CA ALA A 57 2.09 0.02 29.30
C ALA A 57 2.01 1.47 29.83
N SER A 58 1.44 2.39 29.06
CA SER A 58 1.30 3.81 29.43
C SER A 58 0.11 4.10 30.35
N SER A 59 -0.82 3.15 30.47
CA SER A 59 -1.96 3.24 31.36
C SER A 59 -1.64 2.62 32.73
N TYR A 60 -1.98 3.31 33.81
CA TYR A 60 -1.73 2.85 35.19
C TYR A 60 -2.53 1.57 35.53
N VAL A 61 -3.50 1.22 34.68
CA VAL A 61 -4.39 0.04 34.66
C VAL A 61 -4.71 -0.26 33.18
N VAL A 62 -5.05 -1.51 32.81
CA VAL A 62 -5.51 -1.92 31.47
C VAL A 62 -6.26 -0.80 30.73
N ALA A 63 -5.73 -0.37 29.58
CA ALA A 63 -6.39 0.63 28.75
C ALA A 63 -7.82 0.20 28.39
N PRO A 64 -8.82 1.11 28.45
CA PRO A 64 -10.19 0.78 28.07
C PRO A 64 -10.27 0.23 26.64
N ILE A 65 -11.04 -0.84 26.44
CA ILE A 65 -11.21 -1.50 25.14
C ILE A 65 -11.66 -0.50 24.05
N GLU A 66 -12.50 0.47 24.39
CA GLU A 66 -13.00 1.50 23.47
C GLU A 66 -11.89 2.44 22.99
N LEU A 67 -10.89 2.73 23.85
CA LEU A 67 -9.73 3.54 23.47
C LEU A 67 -8.79 2.75 22.56
N VAL A 68 -8.53 1.49 22.88
CA VAL A 68 -7.73 0.62 22.02
C VAL A 68 -8.39 0.48 20.65
N ARG A 69 -9.71 0.29 20.62
CA ARG A 69 -10.50 0.20 19.40
C ARG A 69 -10.47 1.50 18.61
N SER A 70 -10.65 2.66 19.26
CA SER A 70 -10.64 3.94 18.54
C SER A 70 -9.27 4.25 17.94
N VAL A 71 -8.17 3.91 18.61
CA VAL A 71 -6.82 4.05 18.03
C VAL A 71 -6.66 3.10 16.83
N GLN A 72 -7.12 1.86 16.92
CA GLN A 72 -7.10 0.92 15.79
C GLN A 72 -7.94 1.42 14.60
N GLU A 73 -9.15 1.92 14.87
CA GLU A 73 -10.06 2.48 13.86
C GLU A 73 -9.43 3.70 13.19
N ASN A 74 -8.86 4.64 13.94
CA ASN A 74 -8.20 5.81 13.36
C ASN A 74 -7.00 5.43 12.48
N LEU A 75 -6.23 4.42 12.87
CA LEU A 75 -5.09 3.94 12.08
C LEU A 75 -5.57 3.19 10.83
N ALA A 76 -6.72 2.52 10.88
CA ALA A 76 -7.35 1.92 9.71
C ALA A 76 -7.99 2.96 8.77
N SER A 77 -8.57 4.04 9.30
CA SER A 77 -9.26 5.08 8.53
C SER A 77 -8.31 6.14 7.94
N SER A 78 -7.14 6.35 8.55
CA SER A 78 -6.13 7.30 8.02
C SER A 78 -5.57 6.86 6.66
N ASP A 79 -5.84 5.62 6.26
CA ASP A 79 -5.39 5.03 5.00
C ASP A 79 -6.36 5.24 3.81
N ASP A 80 -7.59 5.76 4.05
CA ASP A 80 -8.66 5.86 3.03
C ASP A 80 -8.96 7.28 2.52
N GLU A 81 -8.34 8.35 3.06
CA GLU A 81 -8.63 9.72 2.62
C GLU A 81 -7.46 10.41 1.93
N GLN A 82 -7.28 10.18 0.62
CA GLN A 82 -6.82 11.19 -0.33
C GLN A 82 -7.32 10.90 -1.76
N GLU A 83 -8.59 11.18 -2.04
CA GLU A 83 -9.05 11.57 -3.38
C GLU A 83 -10.26 12.51 -3.28
N GLU A 84 -10.02 13.80 -3.07
CA GLU A 84 -11.01 14.86 -3.36
C GLU A 84 -10.27 15.98 -4.10
N GLY A 85 -10.73 16.24 -5.32
CA GLY A 85 -9.99 16.97 -6.35
C GLY A 85 -9.91 18.48 -6.16
N GLU A 86 -8.80 19.06 -6.59
CA GLU A 86 -8.69 20.50 -6.80
C GLU A 86 -9.22 20.87 -8.20
N SER A 87 -10.44 21.41 -8.16
CA SER A 87 -11.14 22.13 -9.23
C SER A 87 -10.31 23.30 -9.78
N SER A 88 -10.31 23.43 -11.11
CA SER A 88 -9.64 24.47 -11.90
C SER A 88 -9.94 25.91 -11.46
N PRO A 89 -8.97 26.85 -11.57
CA PRO A 89 -9.23 28.26 -11.29
C PRO A 89 -9.96 28.92 -12.46
N THR A 90 -11.16 29.46 -12.21
CA THR A 90 -11.86 30.34 -13.15
C THR A 90 -11.35 31.77 -12.94
N THR A 91 -10.72 32.35 -13.97
CA THR A 91 -10.28 33.74 -13.97
C THR A 91 -11.48 34.67 -14.13
N SER A 92 -11.70 35.58 -13.17
CA SER A 92 -12.66 36.67 -13.30
C SER A 92 -11.93 37.91 -13.83
N SER A 93 -12.25 38.35 -15.04
CA SER A 93 -11.87 39.67 -15.56
C SER A 93 -13.02 40.64 -15.35
N LEU A 94 -12.71 41.83 -14.83
CA LEU A 94 -13.53 43.04 -14.90
C LEU A 94 -13.15 43.84 -16.15
#